data_AF-A0A5T8WAU6-F1
#
_entry.id   AF-A0A5T8WAU6-F1
#
_cell.length_a   1.000
_cell.length_b   1.000
_cell.length_c   1.000
_cell.angle_alpha   90.00
_cell.angle_beta   90.00
_cell.angle_gamma   90.00
#
_symmetry.space_group_name_H-M   'P 1'
#
loop_
_entity.id
_entity.type
_entity.pdbx_description
1 polymer ?
#
loop_
_entity_poly.entity_id
_entity_poly.type
_entity_poly.pdbx_seq_one_letter_code
_entity_poly.pdbx_strand_id
1 'polypeptide(L)' 'MDEYSPKRHDIAQLKFLCETLYHDCLANLEESNHGWVNDPTSAVNLQLNELIEHIATFALNYKIKYNE' A
#
# COMPACT_ATOMS: atom_id res chain seq x y z
N MET A 1 23.83 20.55 4.11
CA MET A 1 23.69 19.27 3.39
C MET A 1 23.08 18.35 4.43
N ASP A 2 21.76 18.36 4.49
CA ASP A 2 21.00 18.02 5.69
C ASP A 2 20.58 16.55 5.66
N GLU A 3 21.25 15.76 6.49
CA GLU A 3 21.05 14.31 6.66
C GLU A 3 19.76 13.95 7.43
N TYR A 4 18.76 14.85 7.46
CA TYR A 4 17.54 14.68 8.27
C TYR A 4 16.30 14.17 7.51
N SER A 5 16.37 13.96 6.19
CA SER A 5 15.19 13.54 5.41
C SER A 5 14.87 12.03 5.26
N PRO A 6 15.58 11.03 5.82
CA PRO A 6 15.20 9.64 5.59
C PRO A 6 13.93 9.23 6.36
N LYS A 7 13.83 9.49 7.69
CA LYS A 7 12.67 9.04 8.49
C LYS A 7 11.36 9.70 8.07
N ARG A 8 11.40 11.01 7.77
CA ARG A 8 10.23 11.76 7.28
C ARG A 8 9.80 11.31 5.88
N HIS A 9 10.75 10.96 5.02
CA HIS A 9 10.44 10.45 3.69
C HIS A 9 9.87 9.03 3.78
N ASP A 10 10.49 8.15 4.56
CA ASP A 10 10.01 6.79 4.77
C ASP A 10 8.58 6.79 5.38
N ILE A 11 8.28 7.63 6.38
CA ILE A 11 6.93 7.71 6.95
C ILE A 11 5.91 8.36 5.99
N ALA A 12 6.32 9.34 5.18
CA ALA A 12 5.47 9.94 4.16
C ALA A 12 5.15 8.92 3.05
N GLN A 13 6.14 8.13 2.65
CA GLN A 13 5.97 7.05 1.68
C GLN A 13 5.03 5.96 2.20
N LEU A 14 5.19 5.53 3.45
CA LEU A 14 4.27 4.56 4.06
C LEU A 14 2.83 5.09 4.09
N LYS A 15 2.62 6.36 4.46
CA LYS A 15 1.29 6.99 4.43
C LYS A 15 0.72 7.02 3.01
N PHE A 16 1.51 7.48 2.05
CA PHE A 16 1.10 7.54 0.65
C PHE A 16 0.71 6.17 0.09
N LEU A 17 1.50 5.13 0.38
CA LEU A 17 1.20 3.76 -0.04
C LEU A 17 -0.10 3.25 0.58
N CYS A 18 -0.33 3.50 1.87
CA CYS A 18 -1.57 3.13 2.55
C CYS A 18 -2.79 3.90 2.00
N GLU A 19 -2.66 5.20 1.71
CA GLU A 19 -3.72 6.01 1.10
C GLU A 19 -4.02 5.54 -0.33
N THR A 20 -2.99 5.17 -1.09
CA THR A 20 -3.13 4.61 -2.43
C THR A 20 -3.87 3.27 -2.38
N LEU A 21 -3.47 2.38 -1.47
CA LEU A 21 -4.15 1.11 -1.24
C LEU A 21 -5.63 1.32 -0.87
N TYR A 22 -5.92 2.31 -0.02
CA TYR A 22 -7.30 2.60 0.38
C TYR A 22 -8.16 3.03 -0.82
N HIS A 23 -7.67 3.97 -1.63
CA HIS A 23 -8.40 4.44 -2.81
C HIS A 23 -8.57 3.33 -3.86
N ASP A 24 -7.53 2.53 -4.11
CA ASP A 24 -7.56 1.47 -5.11
C ASP A 24 -8.49 0.32 -4.68
N CYS A 25 -8.46 -0.05 -3.39
CA CYS A 25 -9.45 -0.98 -2.81
C CYS A 25 -10.87 -0.45 -2.92
N LEU A 26 -11.09 0.83 -2.61
CA LEU A 26 -12.42 1.45 -2.68
C LEU A 26 -12.94 1.45 -4.13
N ALA A 27 -12.10 1.89 -5.07
CA ALA A 27 -12.42 1.87 -6.49
C ALA A 27 -12.74 0.46 -6.99
N ASN A 28 -11.96 -0.56 -6.61
CA ASN A 28 -12.22 -1.94 -6.97
C ASN A 28 -13.53 -2.50 -6.37
N LEU A 29 -13.85 -2.14 -5.13
CA LEU A 29 -15.11 -2.50 -4.49
C LEU A 29 -16.32 -1.80 -5.14
N GLU A 30 -16.17 -0.53 -5.54
CA GLU A 30 -17.20 0.24 -6.25
C GLU A 30 -17.37 -0.21 -7.70
N GLU A 31 -16.29 -0.62 -8.37
CA GLU A 31 -16.27 -1.14 -9.74
C GLU A 31 -16.66 -2.63 -9.83
N SER A 32 -17.14 -3.24 -8.73
CA SER A 32 -17.84 -4.54 -8.73
C SER A 32 -19.22 -4.47 -9.45
N ASN A 33 -19.27 -3.69 -10.52
CA ASN A 33 -20.36 -3.36 -11.42
C ASN A 33 -20.75 -4.53 -12.36
N HIS A 34 -20.13 -5.71 -12.20
CA HIS A 34 -20.29 -6.86 -13.10
C HIS A 34 -20.41 -8.22 -12.39
N GLY A 35 -20.78 -8.24 -11.11
CA GLY A 35 -21.07 -9.49 -10.39
C GLY A 35 -21.12 -9.29 -8.87
N TRP A 36 -21.85 -10.16 -8.18
CA TRP A 36 -22.01 -10.11 -6.71
C TRP A 36 -20.69 -10.39 -5.95
N VAL A 37 -19.63 -10.80 -6.65
CA VAL A 37 -18.33 -11.15 -6.08
C VAL A 37 -17.23 -10.61 -7.00
N ASN A 38 -16.25 -9.93 -6.40
CA ASN A 38 -15.05 -9.46 -7.09
C ASN A 38 -14.13 -10.66 -7.39
N ASP A 39 -13.73 -10.84 -8.65
CA ASP A 39 -12.82 -11.94 -9.01
C ASP A 39 -11.43 -11.76 -8.37
N PRO A 40 -10.95 -12.69 -7.52
CA PRO A 40 -9.67 -12.55 -6.83
C PRO A 40 -8.45 -12.65 -7.77
N THR A 41 -8.64 -13.17 -8.99
CA THR A 41 -7.59 -13.28 -10.00
C THR A 41 -7.57 -12.12 -10.99
N SER A 42 -8.47 -11.14 -10.82
CA SER A 42 -8.52 -9.93 -11.62
C SER A 42 -7.21 -9.16 -11.48
N ALA A 43 -6.79 -8.50 -12.57
CA ALA A 43 -5.56 -7.71 -12.59
C ALA A 43 -5.49 -6.70 -11.44
N VAL A 44 -6.61 -6.05 -11.12
CA VAL A 44 -6.72 -5.08 -10.02
C VAL A 44 -6.45 -5.76 -8.67
N ASN A 45 -7.07 -6.91 -8.41
CA ASN A 45 -6.85 -7.66 -7.16
C ASN A 45 -5.42 -8.20 -7.05
N LEU A 46 -4.80 -8.62 -8.14
CA LEU A 46 -3.40 -9.02 -8.13
C LEU A 46 -2.48 -7.83 -7.79
N GLN A 47 -2.72 -6.67 -8.41
CA GLN A 47 -1.98 -5.44 -8.12
C GLN A 47 -2.17 -4.97 -6.67
N LEU A 48 -3.39 -5.08 -6.12
CA LEU A 48 -3.68 -4.81 -4.71
C LEU A 48 -2.91 -5.76 -3.78
N ASN A 49 -2.87 -7.05 -4.09
CA ASN A 49 -2.11 -8.03 -3.31
C ASN A 49 -0.60 -7.73 -3.33
N GLU A 50 -0.04 -7.41 -4.49
CA GLU A 50 1.37 -6.99 -4.60
C GLU A 50 1.64 -5.70 -3.81
N LEU A 51 0.71 -4.73 -3.84
CA LEU A 51 0.81 -3.49 -3.08
C LEU A 51 0.76 -3.76 -1.57
N ILE A 52 -0.09 -4.67 -1.11
CA ILE A 52 -0.16 -5.11 0.30
C ILE A 52 1.16 -5.74 0.74
N GLU A 53 1.73 -6.66 -0.05
CA GLU A 53 3.03 -7.27 0.24
C GLU A 53 4.15 -6.24 0.30
N HIS A 54 4.15 -5.29 -0.62
CA HIS A 54 5.13 -4.21 -0.65
C HIS A 54 5.02 -3.33 0.60
N ILE A 55 3.80 -2.93 1.00
CA ILE A 55 3.57 -2.15 2.23
C ILE A 55 4.03 -2.94 3.46
N ALA A 56 3.71 -4.23 3.54
CA ALA A 56 4.11 -5.08 4.66
C ALA A 56 5.64 -5.16 4.78
N THR A 57 6.33 -5.41 3.67
CA THR A 57 7.80 -5.44 3.61
C THR A 57 8.38 -4.08 3.98
N PHE A 58 7.81 -2.99 3.47
CA PHE A 58 8.25 -1.64 3.75
C PHE A 58 8.06 -1.27 5.23
N ALA A 59 6.91 -1.62 5.83
CA ALA A 59 6.63 -1.39 7.24
C ALA A 59 7.55 -2.19 8.16
N LEU A 60 7.88 -3.44 7.80
CA LEU A 60 8.87 -4.25 8.53
C LEU A 60 10.25 -3.61 8.46
N ASN A 61 10.70 -3.21 7.28
CA ASN A 61 11.97 -2.51 7.09
C ASN A 61 12.01 -1.18 7.87
N TYR A 62 10.91 -0.42 7.85
CA TYR A 62 10.76 0.80 8.63
C TYR A 62 10.91 0.53 10.13
N LYS A 63 10.24 -0.50 10.67
CA LYS A 63 10.36 -0.89 12.08
C LYS A 63 11.78 -1.32 12.46
N ILE A 64 12.46 -2.06 11.59
CA ILE A 64 13.86 -2.47 11.82
C ILE A 64 14.80 -1.24 11.79
N LYS A 65 14.62 -0.36 10.80
CA LYS A 65 15.46 0.83 10.57
C LYS A 65 15.26 1.90 11.65
N TYR A 66 14.06 1.99 12.22
CA TYR A 66 13.69 2.97 13.23
C TYR A 66 13.22 2.31 14.53
N ASN A 67 13.91 1.26 14.97
CA ASN A 67 13.64 0.54 16.20
C ASN A 67 13.73 1.49 17.42
N GLU A 68 12.62 2.13 17.75
CA GLU A 68 12.37 2.75 19.05
C GLU A 68 12.07 1.67 20.10
#